data_AF-A0A1H7GX01-F1
#
_entry.id   AF-A0A1H7GX01-F1
#
_cell.length_a   1.000
_cell.length_b   1.000
_cell.length_c   1.000
_cell.angle_alpha   90.00
_cell.angle_beta   90.00
_cell.angle_gamma   90.00
#
_symmetry.space_group_name_H-M   'P 1'
#
loop_
_entity.id
_entity.type
_entity.pdbx_description
1 polymer ?
#
loop_
_entity_poly.entity_id
_entity_poly.type
_entity_poly.pdbx_seq_one_letter_code
_entity_poly.pdbx_strand_id
1 'polypeptide(L)'
;MAQQSTIEELEKLKAELLSKVHNIDQTIQLLKVMSNDTNDKLINRSNVVQLQDDSINSKDKELISRYKDYDKNATVKMKVVTVLKTENRFLHLRQIAKILHLLEPDTSEKDFVTKLYTAVSKLKSSGAIVKYAIGASNVNTFWGSKNWLDDKGEPKSEHKYDEDAVTKFNPEVIEI
;
A
#
# COMPACT_ATOMS: atom_id res chain seq x y z
N MET A 1 8.51 -45.33 -11.84
CA MET A 1 7.57 -44.24 -12.15
C MET A 1 6.94 -43.63 -10.89
N ALA A 2 6.44 -44.41 -9.91
CA ALA A 2 5.82 -43.86 -8.70
C ALA A 2 6.74 -42.96 -7.84
N GLN A 3 8.00 -43.37 -7.63
CA GLN A 3 8.95 -42.60 -6.81
C GLN A 3 9.31 -41.22 -7.39
N GLN A 4 9.32 -41.08 -8.72
CA GLN A 4 9.61 -39.80 -9.38
C GLN A 4 8.50 -38.78 -9.13
N SER A 5 7.24 -39.23 -9.22
CA SER A 5 6.06 -38.41 -8.95
C SER A 5 6.00 -37.97 -7.48
N THR A 6 6.40 -38.82 -6.53
CA THR A 6 6.44 -38.44 -5.11
C THR A 6 7.52 -37.38 -4.82
N ILE A 7 8.66 -37.46 -5.49
CA ILE A 7 9.73 -36.45 -5.36
C ILE A 7 9.26 -35.09 -5.90
N GLU A 8 8.61 -35.07 -7.07
CA GLU A 8 8.08 -33.84 -7.65
C GLU A 8 7.00 -33.17 -6.77
N GLU A 9 6.12 -33.98 -6.16
CA GLU A 9 5.13 -33.47 -5.19
C GLU A 9 5.79 -32.87 -3.94
N LEU A 10 6.83 -33.52 -3.41
CA LEU A 10 7.59 -33.01 -2.27
C LEU A 10 8.35 -31.72 -2.60
N GLU A 11 8.92 -31.61 -3.80
CA GLU A 11 9.59 -30.38 -4.26
C GLU A 11 8.60 -29.22 -4.40
N LYS A 12 7.41 -29.48 -4.95
CA LYS A 12 6.34 -28.49 -5.04
C LYS A 12 5.88 -28.04 -3.65
N LEU A 13 5.67 -28.98 -2.73
CA LEU A 13 5.28 -28.67 -1.36
C LEU A 13 6.35 -27.84 -0.64
N LYS A 14 7.64 -28.16 -0.86
CA LYS A 14 8.78 -27.40 -0.32
C LYS A 14 8.79 -25.96 -0.85
N ALA A 15 8.58 -25.75 -2.15
CA ALA A 15 8.51 -24.41 -2.73
C ALA A 15 7.35 -23.59 -2.15
N GLU A 16 6.18 -24.22 -1.98
CA GLU A 16 5.00 -23.58 -1.40
C GLU A 16 5.21 -23.19 0.07
N LEU A 17 5.85 -24.07 0.86
CA LEU A 17 6.23 -23.81 2.25
C LEU A 17 7.24 -22.66 2.36
N LEU A 18 8.25 -22.62 1.50
CA LEU A 18 9.22 -21.52 1.46
C LEU A 18 8.55 -20.17 1.14
N SER A 19 7.60 -20.16 0.22
CA SER A 19 6.78 -18.97 -0.08
C SER A 19 5.97 -18.53 1.14
N LYS A 20 5.32 -19.47 1.85
CA LYS A 20 4.57 -19.17 3.09
C LYS A 20 5.47 -18.63 4.21
N VAL A 21 6.65 -19.20 4.40
CA VAL A 21 7.64 -18.70 5.38
C VAL A 21 8.08 -17.28 5.02
N HIS A 22 8.37 -17.01 3.74
CA HIS A 22 8.71 -15.67 3.28
C HIS A 22 7.59 -14.66 3.56
N ASN A 23 6.33 -15.04 3.32
CA ASN A 23 5.18 -14.18 3.60
C ASN A 23 5.04 -13.86 5.10
N ILE A 24 5.32 -14.85 5.97
CA ILE A 24 5.34 -14.67 7.42
C ILE A 24 6.45 -13.70 7.82
N ASP A 25 7.67 -13.87 7.30
CA ASP A 25 8.78 -12.96 7.59
C ASP A 25 8.49 -11.52 7.18
N GLN A 26 7.84 -11.32 6.02
CA GLN A 26 7.43 -9.98 5.58
C GLN A 26 6.34 -9.39 6.46
N THR A 27 5.39 -10.21 6.90
CA THR A 27 4.35 -9.78 7.85
C THR A 27 4.99 -9.39 9.19
N ILE A 28 5.97 -10.16 9.66
CA ILE A 28 6.75 -9.85 10.86
C ILE A 28 7.53 -8.55 10.69
N GLN A 29 8.19 -8.33 9.54
CA GLN A 29 8.89 -7.07 9.28
C GLN A 29 7.93 -5.87 9.27
N LEU A 30 6.77 -6.01 8.66
CA LEU A 30 5.73 -4.99 8.67
C LEU A 30 5.27 -4.69 10.10
N LEU A 31 5.03 -5.72 10.92
CA LEU A 31 4.66 -5.57 12.33
C LEU A 31 5.79 -5.01 13.19
N LYS A 32 7.05 -5.33 12.90
CA LYS A 32 8.22 -4.76 13.59
C LYS A 32 8.37 -3.28 13.29
N VAL A 33 8.15 -2.86 12.04
CA VAL A 33 8.10 -1.43 11.68
C VAL A 33 6.99 -0.73 12.47
N MET A 34 5.84 -1.38 12.66
CA MET A 34 4.76 -0.83 13.48
C MET A 34 5.12 -0.78 14.98
N SER A 35 5.80 -1.81 15.49
CA SER A 35 6.10 -2.00 16.93
C SER A 35 7.27 -1.16 17.42
N ASN A 36 8.31 -0.97 16.59
CA ASN A 36 9.51 -0.24 16.98
C ASN A 36 9.26 1.27 17.13
N ASP A 37 8.24 1.81 16.45
CA ASP A 37 7.79 3.21 16.64
C ASP A 37 6.80 3.33 17.82
N THR A 38 6.28 2.22 18.38
CA THR A 38 5.30 2.25 19.49
C THR A 38 5.96 2.44 20.86
N ASN A 39 7.24 2.11 21.03
CA ASN A 39 7.94 2.26 22.32
C ASN A 39 8.25 3.72 22.69
N ASP A 40 8.22 4.66 21.73
CA ASP A 40 8.44 6.09 22.00
C ASP A 40 7.13 6.92 22.12
N LYS A 41 5.96 6.32 21.91
CA LYS A 41 4.67 7.05 21.87
C LYS A 41 3.49 6.30 22.50
N LEU A 42 3.70 5.67 23.66
CA LEU A 42 2.60 5.16 24.50
C LEU A 42 1.97 6.22 25.42
N ILE A 43 2.07 7.50 25.06
CA ILE A 43 1.33 8.60 25.71
C ILE A 43 0.46 9.25 24.61
N ASN A 44 -0.86 9.26 24.82
CA ASN A 44 -1.93 9.81 23.94
C ASN A 44 -2.48 8.92 22.81
N ARG A 45 -3.01 7.73 23.17
CA ARG A 45 -4.08 7.09 22.39
C ARG A 45 -5.43 7.71 22.77
N SER A 46 -5.78 8.87 22.22
CA SER A 46 -7.17 9.42 22.24
C SER A 46 -7.36 10.55 21.21
N ASN A 47 -6.82 10.42 20.00
CA ASN A 47 -7.18 11.30 18.88
C ASN A 47 -8.02 10.52 17.87
N VAL A 48 -9.22 10.09 18.30
CA VAL A 48 -10.27 9.69 17.35
C VAL A 48 -10.64 10.95 16.59
N VAL A 49 -10.45 10.94 15.27
CA VAL A 49 -10.87 12.01 14.37
C VAL A 49 -12.40 12.10 14.42
N GLN A 50 -12.95 12.91 15.32
CA GLN A 50 -14.34 13.34 15.29
C GLN A 50 -14.43 14.59 14.41
N LEU A 51 -14.52 14.38 13.10
CA LEU A 51 -14.91 15.45 12.18
C LEU A 51 -16.43 15.53 12.17
N GLN A 52 -16.98 16.34 13.09
CA GLN A 52 -18.35 16.85 13.00
C GLN A 52 -18.32 18.08 12.08
N ASP A 53 -18.25 17.85 10.77
CA ASP A 53 -18.47 18.90 9.78
C ASP A 53 -19.61 18.47 8.86
N ASP A 54 -20.70 19.23 8.91
CA ASP A 54 -21.92 19.00 8.13
C ASP A 54 -21.73 19.30 6.64
N SER A 55 -20.58 19.87 6.25
CA SER A 55 -20.23 20.14 4.84
C SER A 55 -19.62 18.95 4.09
N ILE A 56 -19.25 17.86 4.80
CA ILE A 56 -18.63 16.67 4.18
C ILE A 56 -19.71 15.79 3.54
N ASN A 57 -19.58 15.51 2.24
CA ASN A 57 -20.50 14.64 1.49
C ASN A 57 -20.59 13.23 2.12
N SER A 58 -21.72 12.55 1.98
CA SER A 58 -21.98 11.22 2.55
C SER A 58 -20.92 10.18 2.18
N LYS A 59 -20.39 10.23 0.95
CA LYS A 59 -19.30 9.36 0.48
C LYS A 59 -17.98 9.58 1.21
N ASP A 60 -17.68 10.83 1.55
CA ASP A 60 -16.44 11.19 2.25
C ASP A 60 -16.53 10.80 3.73
N LYS A 61 -17.72 10.95 4.34
CA LYS A 61 -17.98 10.43 5.70
C LYS A 61 -17.81 8.91 5.78
N GLU A 62 -18.31 8.18 4.77
CA GLU A 62 -18.11 6.73 4.67
C GLU A 62 -16.62 6.38 4.55
N LEU A 63 -15.87 7.07 3.68
CA LEU A 63 -14.42 6.89 3.54
C LEU A 63 -13.69 7.09 4.87
N ILE A 64 -13.91 8.22 5.55
CA ILE A 64 -13.28 8.53 6.84
C ILE A 64 -13.59 7.41 7.86
N SER A 65 -14.81 6.87 7.84
CA SER A 65 -15.21 5.79 8.75
C SER A 65 -14.45 4.47 8.53
N ARG A 66 -13.81 4.25 7.37
CA ARG A 66 -12.93 3.09 7.13
C ARG A 66 -11.55 3.26 7.79
N TYR A 67 -11.22 4.48 8.21
CA TYR A 67 -9.92 4.87 8.76
C TYR A 67 -9.98 5.14 10.27
N LYS A 68 -10.78 4.39 11.02
CA LYS A 68 -10.94 4.60 12.48
C LYS A 68 -9.64 4.47 13.26
N ASP A 69 -8.75 3.60 12.80
CA ASP A 69 -7.44 3.33 13.43
C ASP A 69 -6.33 4.26 12.90
N TYR A 70 -6.69 5.28 12.12
CA TYR A 70 -5.73 6.23 11.58
C TYR A 70 -5.17 7.16 12.66
N ASP A 71 -3.84 7.24 12.74
CA ASP A 71 -3.14 8.16 13.63
C ASP A 71 -2.50 9.33 12.84
N LYS A 72 -3.06 10.53 13.01
CA LYS A 72 -2.55 11.79 12.43
C LYS A 72 -1.11 12.10 12.86
N ASN A 73 -0.68 11.63 14.04
CA ASN A 73 0.66 11.87 14.58
C ASN A 73 1.69 10.82 14.15
N ALA A 74 1.26 9.80 13.41
CA ALA A 74 2.14 8.76 12.89
C ALA A 74 3.10 9.31 11.83
N THR A 75 4.22 8.61 11.62
CA THR A 75 5.15 8.97 10.55
C THR A 75 4.48 8.82 9.18
N VAL A 76 4.94 9.58 8.17
CA VAL A 76 4.39 9.47 6.80
C VAL A 76 4.47 8.03 6.27
N LYS A 77 5.53 7.28 6.62
CA LYS A 77 5.65 5.85 6.28
C LYS A 77 4.49 5.03 6.86
N MET A 78 4.16 5.27 8.12
CA MET A 78 3.11 4.53 8.81
C MET A 78 1.71 4.90 8.27
N LYS A 79 1.51 6.16 7.91
CA LYS A 79 0.30 6.62 7.21
C LYS A 79 0.12 5.89 5.87
N VAL A 80 1.19 5.74 5.07
CA VAL A 80 1.16 4.96 3.82
C VAL A 80 0.78 3.50 4.08
N VAL A 81 1.41 2.86 5.05
CA VAL A 81 1.11 1.46 5.39
C VAL A 81 -0.34 1.29 5.82
N THR A 82 -0.87 2.23 6.59
CA THR A 82 -2.27 2.23 7.03
C THR A 82 -3.21 2.32 5.82
N VAL A 83 -2.98 3.27 4.92
CA VAL A 83 -3.77 3.42 3.69
C VAL A 83 -3.74 2.16 2.82
N LEU A 84 -2.56 1.59 2.59
CA LEU A 84 -2.43 0.37 1.79
C LEU A 84 -3.17 -0.81 2.43
N LYS A 85 -3.06 -0.99 3.75
CA LYS A 85 -3.78 -2.07 4.46
C LYS A 85 -5.29 -1.89 4.40
N THR A 86 -5.79 -0.67 4.59
CA THR A 86 -7.23 -0.39 4.58
C THR A 86 -7.84 -0.56 3.19
N GLU A 87 -7.16 -0.10 2.13
CA GLU A 87 -7.64 -0.25 0.76
C GLU A 87 -7.42 -1.65 0.19
N ASN A 88 -6.48 -2.42 0.76
CA ASN A 88 -6.15 -3.80 0.40
C ASN A 88 -5.92 -4.02 -1.11
N ARG A 89 -5.27 -3.06 -1.76
CA ARG A 89 -4.97 -3.10 -3.20
C ARG A 89 -3.80 -2.20 -3.56
N PHE A 90 -3.28 -2.36 -4.77
CA PHE A 90 -2.26 -1.46 -5.32
C PHE A 90 -2.82 -0.06 -5.55
N LEU A 91 -2.12 0.96 -5.05
CA LEU A 91 -2.54 2.36 -5.13
C LEU A 91 -1.51 3.25 -5.81
N HIS A 92 -2.00 4.22 -6.57
CA HIS A 92 -1.19 5.31 -7.08
C HIS A 92 -0.90 6.33 -5.96
N LEU A 93 0.25 7.01 -6.01
CA LEU A 93 0.62 8.00 -4.99
C LEU A 93 -0.42 9.12 -4.82
N ARG A 94 -1.05 9.55 -5.92
CA ARG A 94 -2.13 10.55 -5.87
C ARG A 94 -3.37 10.04 -5.14
N GLN A 95 -3.72 8.76 -5.26
CA GLN A 95 -4.84 8.18 -4.52
C GLN A 95 -4.54 8.16 -3.02
N ILE A 96 -3.32 7.78 -2.63
CA ILE A 96 -2.87 7.83 -1.24
C ILE A 96 -2.92 9.27 -0.72
N ALA A 97 -2.41 10.23 -1.50
CA ALA A 97 -2.42 11.64 -1.11
C ALA A 97 -3.84 12.19 -0.92
N LYS A 98 -4.78 11.83 -1.80
CA LYS A 98 -6.19 12.21 -1.70
C LYS A 98 -6.85 11.69 -0.42
N ILE A 99 -6.61 10.41 -0.09
CA ILE A 99 -7.10 9.82 1.15
C ILE A 99 -6.50 10.54 2.37
N LEU A 100 -5.20 10.80 2.36
CA LEU A 100 -4.55 11.52 3.47
C LEU A 100 -5.02 12.96 3.60
N HIS A 101 -5.26 13.66 2.48
CA HIS A 101 -5.85 15.00 2.48
C HIS A 101 -7.27 14.99 3.06
N LEU A 102 -8.07 13.97 2.75
CA LEU A 102 -9.40 13.82 3.34
C LEU A 102 -9.34 13.64 4.87
N LEU A 103 -8.35 12.90 5.36
CA LEU A 103 -8.14 12.65 6.79
C LEU A 103 -7.44 13.83 7.51
N GLU A 104 -6.67 14.63 6.77
CA GLU A 104 -5.93 15.79 7.25
C GLU A 104 -6.12 16.99 6.30
N PRO A 105 -7.28 17.66 6.35
CA PRO A 105 -7.62 18.73 5.40
C PRO A 105 -6.65 19.91 5.40
N ASP A 106 -5.96 20.13 6.53
CA ASP A 106 -4.97 21.20 6.71
C ASP A 106 -3.73 21.06 5.81
N THR A 107 -3.49 19.88 5.22
CA THR A 107 -2.35 19.61 4.35
C THR A 107 -2.84 19.33 2.93
N SER A 108 -2.31 20.05 1.94
CA SER A 108 -2.72 19.87 0.54
C SER A 108 -2.31 18.50 -0.02
N GLU A 109 -3.07 17.99 -1.00
CA GLU A 109 -2.70 16.77 -1.73
C GLU A 109 -1.28 16.86 -2.32
N LYS A 110 -0.89 18.02 -2.86
CA LYS A 110 0.44 18.24 -3.46
C LYS A 110 1.56 18.08 -2.43
N ASP A 111 1.35 18.59 -1.22
CA ASP A 111 2.33 18.46 -0.14
C ASP A 111 2.41 17.02 0.34
N PHE A 112 1.28 16.31 0.39
CA PHE A 112 1.29 14.87 0.65
C PHE A 112 2.06 14.10 -0.41
N VAL A 113 1.78 14.31 -1.71
CA VAL A 113 2.52 13.66 -2.80
C VAL A 113 4.04 13.83 -2.63
N THR A 114 4.50 15.04 -2.32
CA THR A 114 5.92 15.33 -2.10
C THR A 114 6.49 14.52 -0.93
N LYS A 115 5.80 14.49 0.22
CA LYS A 115 6.21 13.71 1.40
C LYS A 115 6.18 12.20 1.13
N LEU A 116 5.22 11.75 0.32
CA LEU A 116 4.99 10.34 0.01
C LEU A 116 6.13 9.74 -0.81
N TYR A 117 6.73 10.48 -1.76
CA TYR A 117 7.87 9.98 -2.55
C TYR A 117 9.02 9.45 -1.68
N THR A 118 9.41 10.22 -0.66
CA THR A 118 10.47 9.80 0.27
C THR A 118 10.02 8.62 1.13
N ALA A 119 8.76 8.60 1.56
CA ALA A 119 8.22 7.53 2.39
C ALA A 119 8.16 6.19 1.63
N VAL A 120 7.61 6.16 0.41
CA VAL A 120 7.51 4.94 -0.39
C VAL A 120 8.87 4.43 -0.84
N SER A 121 9.83 5.33 -1.12
CA SER A 121 11.21 4.94 -1.41
C SER A 121 11.83 4.18 -0.24
N LYS A 122 11.72 4.71 0.99
CA LYS A 122 12.22 4.04 2.20
C LYS A 122 11.51 2.71 2.48
N LEU A 123 10.20 2.65 2.33
CA LEU A 123 9.41 1.42 2.52
C LEU A 123 9.75 0.35 1.48
N LYS A 124 10.02 0.76 0.24
CA LYS A 124 10.50 -0.15 -0.81
C LYS A 124 11.87 -0.72 -0.46
N SER A 125 12.80 0.14 -0.05
CA SER A 125 14.15 -0.28 0.34
C SER A 125 14.14 -1.24 1.53
N SER A 126 13.19 -1.11 2.46
CA SER A 126 13.03 -2.05 3.58
C SER A 126 12.27 -3.33 3.21
N GLY A 127 11.83 -3.49 1.95
CA GLY A 127 11.04 -4.64 1.50
C GLY A 127 9.60 -4.67 2.02
N ALA A 128 9.12 -3.60 2.66
CA ALA A 128 7.79 -3.54 3.25
C ALA A 128 6.69 -3.35 2.20
N ILE A 129 7.02 -2.69 1.08
CA ILE A 129 6.13 -2.51 -0.07
C ILE A 129 6.90 -2.78 -1.36
N VAL A 130 6.16 -3.02 -2.44
CA VAL A 130 6.69 -3.19 -3.80
C VAL A 130 6.10 -2.17 -4.74
N LYS A 131 6.86 -1.90 -5.80
CA LYS A 131 6.46 -1.06 -6.92
C LYS A 131 5.95 -1.95 -8.05
N TYR A 132 4.77 -1.65 -8.58
CA TYR A 132 4.26 -2.21 -9.82
C TYR A 132 4.04 -1.08 -10.83
N ALA A 133 4.59 -1.19 -12.04
CA ALA A 133 4.47 -0.17 -13.07
C ALA A 133 3.86 -0.76 -14.34
N ILE A 134 2.89 -0.05 -14.92
CA ILE A 134 2.24 -0.44 -16.17
C ILE A 134 2.92 0.28 -17.32
N GLY A 135 3.57 -0.48 -18.21
CA GLY A 135 4.32 0.04 -19.35
C GLY A 135 5.70 0.58 -18.97
N ALA A 136 6.35 1.24 -19.94
CA ALA A 136 7.73 1.72 -19.77
C ALA A 136 7.83 3.01 -18.92
N SER A 137 6.74 3.75 -18.77
CA SER A 137 6.73 5.03 -18.06
C SER A 137 6.42 4.86 -16.57
N ASN A 138 7.05 5.69 -15.74
CA ASN A 138 6.77 5.76 -14.31
C ASN A 138 5.41 6.42 -13.99
N VAL A 139 4.70 6.95 -14.98
CA VAL A 139 3.39 7.62 -14.80
C VAL A 139 2.37 6.68 -14.18
N ASN A 140 2.33 5.41 -14.60
CA ASN A 140 1.40 4.42 -14.08
C ASN A 140 2.08 3.54 -13.04
N THR A 141 2.64 4.17 -12.00
CA THR A 141 3.28 3.48 -10.88
C THR A 141 2.33 3.31 -9.70
N PHE A 142 2.13 2.07 -9.29
CA PHE A 142 1.34 1.68 -8.14
C PHE A 142 2.20 1.03 -7.07
N TRP A 143 1.77 1.17 -5.83
CA TRP A 143 2.46 0.67 -4.64
C TRP A 143 1.54 -0.26 -3.86
N GLY A 144 2.10 -1.36 -3.36
CA GLY A 144 1.34 -2.37 -2.63
C GLY A 144 2.24 -3.35 -1.90
N SER A 145 1.66 -4.39 -1.31
CA SER A 145 2.40 -5.48 -0.68
C SER A 145 2.99 -6.43 -1.72
N LYS A 146 4.16 -7.02 -1.43
CA LYS A 146 4.73 -8.09 -2.27
C LYS A 146 3.81 -9.31 -2.34
N ASN A 147 3.11 -9.62 -1.26
CA ASN A 147 2.22 -10.79 -1.16
C ASN A 147 0.96 -10.68 -2.02
N TRP A 148 0.70 -9.49 -2.55
CA TRP A 148 -0.39 -9.21 -3.48
C TRP A 148 -0.01 -9.47 -4.93
N LEU A 149 1.25 -9.83 -5.19
CA LEU A 149 1.69 -10.28 -6.50
C LEU A 149 1.53 -11.80 -6.60
N ASP A 150 1.26 -12.29 -7.80
CA ASP A 150 1.32 -13.70 -8.16
C ASP A 150 2.77 -14.14 -8.46
N ASP A 151 2.94 -15.40 -8.84
CA ASP A 151 4.26 -15.97 -9.17
C ASP A 151 4.90 -15.33 -10.41
N LYS A 152 4.12 -14.60 -11.22
CA LYS A 152 4.60 -13.86 -12.40
C LYS A 152 4.95 -12.40 -12.06
N GLY A 153 4.72 -11.96 -10.82
CA GLY A 153 4.94 -10.59 -10.41
C GLY A 153 3.81 -9.63 -10.82
N GLU A 154 2.63 -10.16 -11.17
CA GLU A 154 1.44 -9.39 -11.48
C GLU A 154 0.52 -9.28 -10.26
N PRO A 155 -0.18 -8.15 -10.06
CA PRO A 155 -1.17 -8.01 -8.99
C PRO A 155 -2.27 -9.07 -9.11
N LYS A 156 -2.53 -9.81 -8.03
CA LYS A 156 -3.69 -10.68 -7.90
C LYS A 156 -4.97 -9.87 -8.07
N SER A 157 -6.00 -10.49 -8.65
CA SER A 157 -7.26 -9.83 -9.03
C SER A 157 -7.92 -9.05 -7.89
N GLU A 158 -7.90 -9.60 -6.68
CA GLU A 158 -8.46 -8.99 -5.46
C GLU A 158 -7.68 -7.77 -4.93
N HIS A 159 -6.44 -7.60 -5.38
CA HIS A 159 -5.55 -6.51 -4.98
C HIS A 159 -5.20 -5.58 -6.13
N LYS A 160 -5.83 -5.77 -7.30
CA LYS A 160 -5.52 -5.02 -8.50
C LYS A 160 -5.76 -3.52 -8.27
N TYR A 161 -4.91 -2.71 -8.89
CA TYR A 161 -5.12 -1.27 -8.93
C TYR A 161 -6.41 -0.92 -9.68
N ASP A 162 -6.88 0.28 -9.46
CA ASP A 162 -8.03 0.82 -10.18
C ASP A 162 -7.64 1.14 -11.62
N GLU A 163 -8.33 0.56 -12.60
CA GLU A 163 -8.04 0.75 -14.02
C GLU A 163 -8.31 2.20 -14.46
N ASP A 164 -9.27 2.87 -13.82
CA ASP A 164 -9.58 4.28 -14.09
C ASP A 164 -8.44 5.21 -13.66
N ALA A 165 -7.57 4.76 -12.75
CA ALA A 165 -6.38 5.48 -12.32
C ALA A 165 -5.20 5.33 -13.29
N VAL A 166 -5.30 4.44 -14.29
CA VAL A 166 -4.28 4.26 -15.31
C VAL A 166 -4.40 5.39 -16.32
N THR A 167 -3.40 6.26 -16.35
CA THR A 167 -3.32 7.27 -17.40
C THR A 167 -3.01 6.56 -18.70
N LYS A 168 -3.95 6.58 -19.66
CA LYS A 168 -3.68 6.12 -21.02
C LYS A 168 -2.63 7.04 -21.61
N PHE A 169 -1.40 6.54 -21.71
CA PHE A 169 -0.36 7.22 -22.50
C PHE A 169 -0.87 7.26 -23.94
N ASN A 170 -1.13 8.44 -24.48
CA ASN A 170 -1.45 8.61 -25.89
C ASN A 170 -0.12 8.85 -26.64
N PRO A 171 0.41 7.86 -27.39
CA PRO A 171 1.69 8.00 -28.06
C PRO A 171 1.69 8.99 -29.24
N GLU A 172 0.54 9.60 -29.59
CA GLU A 172 0.42 10.46 -30.79
C GLU A 172 0.85 11.92 -30.61
N VAL A 173 1.27 12.37 -29.42
CA VAL A 173 1.75 13.76 -29.24
C VAL A 173 3.26 13.78 -29.03
N ILE A 174 3.99 13.53 -30.11
CA ILE A 174 5.34 14.07 -30.30
C ILE A 174 5.25 14.93 -31.56
N GLU A 175 4.74 16.15 -31.41
CA GLU A 175 5.06 17.21 -32.37
C GLU A 175 6.46 17.72 -32.01
N ILE A 176 7.39 17.51 -32.94
CA ILE A 176 8.75 18.05 -32.95
C ILE A 176 8.69 19.45 -33.54
#